data_AF-A0A238ZSH3-F1
#
_entry.id   AF-A0A238ZSH3-F1
#
_cell.length_a   1.000
_cell.length_b   1.000
_cell.length_c   1.000
_cell.angle_alpha   90.00
_cell.angle_beta   90.00
_cell.angle_gamma   90.00
#
_symmetry.space_group_name_H-M   'P 1'
#
loop_
_entity.id
_entity.type
_entity.pdbx_description
1 polymer ?
#
loop_
_entity_poly.entity_id
_entity_poly.type
_entity_poly.pdbx_seq_one_letter_code
_entity_poly.pdbx_strand_id
1 'polypeptide(L)'
;MKDITIKIVKLFILASCQNNTVSDLDKKEALELNNQALEFMIRGELDEAEKLYKQAFEIDKTNLNIHYDLLGIYKQRKQVDKALEHVNKLSKEQKKAVYYYTAKAEIYALEGKMEKSKENYIKAYELSDVIEIKNEFDLNPLVGYAMIETYAGYKEKAVDRINEALKIEWLSEVNKDYLETFRNEFEFYQANGTLEFQRKTEMIICTKNIDSLEQFLKKHHINISGSSTPIGNNKLGEVRVNDKYRNGIEKLGITLCE
;
A
#
# COMPACT_ATOMS: atom_id res chain seq x y z
N MET A 1 -11.39 54.76 40.94
CA MET A 1 -10.49 54.84 39.77
C MET A 1 -9.15 54.29 40.24
N LYS A 2 -8.89 52.99 40.01
CA LYS A 2 -8.03 52.45 38.93
C LYS A 2 -6.56 52.88 39.12
N ASP A 3 -5.53 52.04 39.21
CA ASP A 3 -5.36 50.60 39.01
C ASP A 3 -4.05 50.20 39.73
N ILE A 4 -4.07 49.16 40.57
CA ILE A 4 -2.86 48.52 41.11
C ILE A 4 -2.44 47.48 40.08
N THR A 5 -1.35 47.74 39.37
CA THR A 5 -0.83 46.85 38.32
C THR A 5 -0.12 45.64 38.96
N ILE A 6 -0.88 44.58 39.25
CA ILE A 6 -0.32 43.27 39.60
C ILE A 6 0.20 42.63 38.31
N LYS A 7 1.52 42.68 38.10
CA LYS A 7 2.21 41.84 37.12
C LYS A 7 2.19 40.39 37.62
N ILE A 8 1.18 39.64 37.21
CA ILE A 8 1.15 38.18 37.35
C ILE A 8 2.20 37.62 36.39
N VAL A 9 3.42 37.42 36.90
CA VAL A 9 4.40 36.52 36.30
C VAL A 9 3.82 35.12 36.45
N LYS A 10 3.18 34.60 35.38
CA LYS A 10 2.79 33.19 35.30
C LYS A 10 4.05 32.35 35.18
N LEU A 11 4.61 32.01 36.34
CA LEU A 11 5.48 30.87 36.55
C LEU A 11 4.65 29.61 36.29
N PHE A 12 4.74 29.04 35.08
CA PHE A 12 4.24 27.69 34.85
C PHE A 12 5.39 26.69 34.99
N ILE A 13 5.12 25.76 35.87
CA ILE A 13 5.98 24.80 36.54
C ILE A 13 6.48 23.74 35.55
N LEU A 14 7.78 23.45 35.60
CA LEU A 14 8.35 22.19 35.14
C LEU A 14 7.73 21.06 35.99
N ALA A 15 6.80 20.31 35.41
CA ALA A 15 6.34 19.03 35.95
C ALA A 15 6.87 17.91 35.05
N SER A 16 7.82 17.16 35.62
CA SER A 16 8.39 15.93 35.13
C SER A 16 7.35 14.82 35.00
N CYS A 17 7.47 14.03 33.92
CA CYS A 17 7.05 12.63 33.74
C CYS A 17 5.79 12.15 34.47
N GLN A 18 4.66 12.01 33.76
CA GLN A 18 3.88 10.75 33.61
C GLN A 18 2.46 11.02 33.06
N ASN A 19 2.34 10.89 31.73
CA ASN A 19 1.22 10.35 30.92
C ASN A 19 1.14 11.13 29.60
N ASN A 20 1.83 10.63 28.58
CA ASN A 20 1.78 11.11 27.19
C ASN A 20 0.45 10.76 26.52
N THR A 21 -0.68 10.97 27.17
CA THR A 21 -1.98 10.82 26.54
C THR A 21 -2.33 12.15 25.88
N VAL A 22 -2.21 12.19 24.56
CA VAL A 22 -2.69 13.30 23.71
C VAL A 22 -4.14 13.59 24.10
N SER A 23 -4.47 14.85 24.39
CA SER A 23 -5.83 15.19 24.82
C SER A 23 -6.82 15.00 23.67
N ASP A 24 -8.11 14.82 23.95
CA ASP A 24 -9.10 14.63 22.88
C ASP A 24 -9.27 15.89 22.01
N LEU A 25 -8.98 17.07 22.57
CA LEU A 25 -8.90 18.32 21.81
C LEU A 25 -7.71 18.28 20.83
N ASP A 26 -6.53 17.89 21.31
CA ASP A 26 -5.33 17.77 20.47
C ASP A 26 -5.53 16.72 19.38
N LYS A 27 -6.14 15.56 19.68
CA LYS A 27 -6.47 14.55 18.66
C LYS A 27 -7.41 15.09 17.59
N LYS A 28 -8.43 15.86 18.01
CA LYS A 28 -9.37 16.49 17.06
C LYS A 28 -8.68 17.53 16.20
N GLU A 29 -7.79 18.34 16.78
CA GLU A 29 -7.00 19.33 16.04
C GLU A 29 -6.06 18.65 15.03
N ALA A 30 -5.35 17.59 15.45
CA ALA A 30 -4.49 16.82 14.56
C ALA A 30 -5.27 16.17 13.42
N LEU A 31 -6.47 15.64 13.69
CA LEU A 31 -7.33 15.06 12.67
C LEU A 31 -7.84 16.11 11.68
N GLU A 32 -8.20 17.31 12.15
CA GLU A 32 -8.61 18.41 11.27
C GLU A 32 -7.48 18.84 10.34
N LEU A 33 -6.27 19.02 10.88
CA LEU A 33 -5.08 19.30 10.08
C LEU A 33 -4.78 18.18 9.07
N ASN A 34 -4.97 16.91 9.45
CA ASN A 34 -4.82 15.76 8.56
C ASN A 34 -5.80 15.82 7.38
N ASN A 35 -7.07 16.14 7.65
CA ASN A 35 -8.10 16.25 6.62
C ASN A 35 -7.80 17.41 5.65
N GLN A 36 -7.39 18.56 6.18
CA GLN A 36 -6.96 19.68 5.34
C GLN A 36 -5.75 19.32 4.48
N ALA A 37 -4.75 18.66 5.06
CA ALA A 37 -3.59 18.18 4.32
C ALA A 37 -3.98 17.23 3.18
N LEU A 38 -4.95 16.34 3.41
CA LEU A 38 -5.49 15.44 2.40
C LEU A 38 -6.16 16.19 1.24
N GLU A 39 -6.87 17.30 1.50
CA GLU A 39 -7.41 18.13 0.43
C GLU A 39 -6.31 18.72 -0.47
N PHE A 40 -5.23 19.22 0.13
CA PHE A 40 -4.06 19.70 -0.60
C PHE A 40 -3.39 18.56 -1.39
N MET A 41 -3.28 17.35 -0.81
CA MET A 41 -2.78 16.16 -1.52
C MET A 41 -3.59 15.84 -2.77
N ILE A 42 -4.92 15.87 -2.68
CA ILE A 42 -5.83 15.59 -3.80
C ILE A 42 -5.65 16.63 -4.91
N ARG A 43 -5.37 17.89 -4.57
CA ARG A 43 -5.06 18.96 -5.54
C ARG A 43 -3.62 18.90 -6.09
N GLY A 44 -2.77 18.03 -5.55
CA GLY A 44 -1.35 17.93 -5.93
C GLY A 44 -0.45 18.99 -5.30
N GLU A 45 -0.97 19.77 -4.35
CA GLU A 45 -0.26 20.81 -3.59
C GLU A 45 0.54 20.16 -2.44
N LEU A 46 1.59 19.44 -2.83
CA LEU A 46 2.32 18.54 -1.91
C LEU A 46 3.12 19.28 -0.81
N ASP A 47 3.51 20.54 -1.02
CA ASP A 47 4.28 21.30 -0.01
C ASP A 47 3.37 21.76 1.15
N GLU A 48 2.18 22.25 0.83
CA GLU A 48 1.13 22.63 1.76
C GLU A 48 0.65 21.41 2.56
N ALA A 49 0.42 20.29 1.87
CA ALA A 49 0.09 19.04 2.52
C ALA A 49 1.19 18.56 3.49
N GLU A 50 2.46 18.57 3.06
CA GLU A 50 3.60 18.17 3.92
C GLU A 50 3.66 19.01 5.19
N LYS A 51 3.45 20.33 5.06
CA LYS A 51 3.44 21.25 6.20
C LYS A 51 2.33 20.91 7.20
N LEU A 52 1.11 20.71 6.72
CA LEU A 52 -0.05 20.41 7.58
C LEU A 52 0.07 19.04 8.23
N TYR A 53 0.49 18.01 7.51
CA TYR A 53 0.74 16.69 8.10
C TYR A 53 1.85 16.72 9.16
N LYS A 54 2.91 17.51 8.96
CA LYS A 54 3.95 17.72 9.99
C LYS A 54 3.38 18.38 11.25
N GLN A 55 2.50 19.37 11.11
CA GLN A 55 1.84 20.01 12.25
C GLN A 55 0.93 19.01 12.98
N ALA A 56 0.10 18.27 12.24
CA ALA A 56 -0.75 17.22 12.78
C ALA A 56 0.06 16.17 13.54
N PHE A 57 1.20 15.76 12.98
CA PHE A 57 2.10 14.78 13.60
C PHE A 57 2.72 15.28 14.90
N GLU A 58 3.12 16.56 14.99
CA GLU A 58 3.67 17.09 16.24
C GLU A 58 2.64 17.17 17.37
N ILE A 59 1.35 17.32 17.02
CA ILE A 59 0.24 17.33 17.98
C ILE A 59 -0.11 15.91 18.43
N ASP A 60 -0.34 14.99 17.48
CA ASP A 60 -0.65 13.59 17.77
C ASP A 60 0.33 12.63 17.09
N LYS A 61 1.37 12.27 17.85
CA LYS A 61 2.40 11.32 17.43
C LYS A 61 1.93 9.86 17.45
N THR A 62 0.71 9.59 17.89
CA THR A 62 0.19 8.22 18.05
C THR A 62 -0.73 7.80 16.90
N ASN A 63 -1.27 8.77 16.16
CA ASN A 63 -2.18 8.51 15.05
C ASN A 63 -1.42 8.03 13.79
N LEU A 64 -1.54 6.73 13.52
CA LEU A 64 -0.88 6.06 12.38
C LEU A 64 -1.35 6.55 11.00
N ASN A 65 -2.52 7.16 10.87
CA ASN A 65 -2.98 7.70 9.59
C ASN A 65 -2.15 8.92 9.18
N ILE A 66 -1.87 9.82 10.12
CA ILE A 66 -1.00 10.99 9.88
C ILE A 66 0.39 10.53 9.44
N HIS A 67 0.91 9.49 10.10
CA HIS A 67 2.18 8.88 9.73
C HIS A 67 2.19 8.30 8.32
N TYR A 68 1.13 7.54 7.97
CA TYR A 68 0.98 6.93 6.67
C TYR A 68 0.93 7.99 5.56
N ASP A 69 0.15 9.04 5.74
CA ASP A 69 -0.04 10.09 4.75
C ASP A 69 1.24 10.91 4.54
N LEU A 70 1.91 11.34 5.61
CA LEU A 70 3.18 12.07 5.52
C LEU A 70 4.27 11.20 4.87
N LEU A 71 4.32 9.91 5.21
CA LEU A 71 5.23 8.98 4.58
C LEU A 71 4.90 8.80 3.09
N GLY A 72 3.62 8.82 2.71
CA GLY A 72 3.16 8.83 1.33
C GLY A 72 3.79 9.97 0.51
N ILE A 73 3.81 11.19 1.05
CA ILE A 73 4.46 12.35 0.42
C ILE A 73 5.96 12.09 0.21
N TYR A 74 6.66 11.66 1.26
CA TYR A 74 8.11 11.42 1.14
C TYR A 74 8.42 10.34 0.11
N LYS A 75 7.63 9.26 0.07
CA LYS A 75 7.76 8.20 -0.94
C LYS A 75 7.50 8.71 -2.36
N GLN A 76 6.42 9.47 -2.57
CA GLN A 76 6.08 10.05 -3.87
C GLN A 76 7.20 10.97 -4.39
N ARG A 77 7.82 11.75 -3.51
CA ARG A 77 8.95 12.63 -3.82
C ARG A 77 10.31 11.92 -3.84
N LYS A 78 10.34 10.59 -3.62
CA LYS A 78 11.56 9.78 -3.47
C LYS A 78 12.53 10.32 -2.41
N GLN A 79 12.02 10.99 -1.38
CA GLN A 79 12.78 11.54 -0.26
C GLN A 79 13.05 10.46 0.79
N VAL A 80 13.85 9.45 0.42
CA VAL A 80 14.14 8.26 1.24
C VAL A 80 14.68 8.61 2.61
N ASP A 81 15.61 9.56 2.71
CA ASP A 81 16.22 9.96 3.99
C ASP A 81 15.19 10.51 4.98
N LYS A 82 14.32 11.41 4.51
CA LYS A 82 13.23 11.96 5.34
C LYS A 82 12.24 10.89 5.76
N ALA A 83 11.93 9.96 4.86
CA ALA A 83 11.04 8.84 5.15
C ALA A 83 11.61 7.93 6.26
N LEU A 84 12.89 7.56 6.16
CA LEU A 84 13.56 6.78 7.20
C LEU A 84 13.65 7.55 8.52
N GLU A 85 13.99 8.83 8.49
CA GLU A 85 14.03 9.67 9.69
C GLU A 85 12.67 9.70 10.39
N HIS A 86 11.58 9.92 9.63
CA HIS A 86 10.22 9.97 10.17
C HIS A 86 9.82 8.64 10.82
N VAL A 87 10.01 7.51 10.13
CA VAL A 87 9.64 6.19 10.69
C VAL A 87 10.53 5.82 11.89
N ASN A 88 11.78 6.30 11.94
CA ASN A 88 12.66 6.08 13.09
C ASN A 88 12.29 6.94 14.32
N LYS A 89 11.53 8.04 14.15
CA LYS A 89 11.00 8.87 15.25
C LYS A 89 9.81 8.23 15.99
N LEU A 90 9.22 7.17 15.44
CA LEU A 90 8.13 6.46 16.11
C LEU A 90 8.54 5.98 17.51
N SER A 91 7.57 5.98 18.41
CA SER A 91 7.75 5.51 19.78
C SER A 91 8.15 4.04 19.81
N LYS A 92 8.74 3.59 20.94
CA LYS A 92 9.10 2.17 21.13
C LYS A 92 7.89 1.24 20.97
N GLU A 93 6.69 1.70 21.31
CA GLU A 93 5.48 0.91 21.17
C GLU A 93 5.02 0.81 19.72
N GLN A 94 5.00 1.93 18.99
CA GLN A 94 4.66 1.93 17.56
C GLN A 94 5.64 1.10 16.73
N LYS A 95 6.91 1.00 17.16
CA LYS A 95 7.93 0.14 16.53
C LYS A 95 7.67 -1.36 16.67
N LYS A 96 6.69 -1.78 17.47
CA LYS A 96 6.24 -3.18 17.56
C LYS A 96 5.10 -3.50 16.60
N ALA A 97 4.52 -2.50 15.93
CA ALA A 97 3.42 -2.72 15.00
C ALA A 97 3.93 -3.23 13.65
N VAL A 98 3.09 -4.01 12.97
CA VAL A 98 3.28 -4.43 11.57
C VAL A 98 3.62 -3.22 10.68
N TYR A 99 2.90 -2.10 10.88
CA TYR A 99 3.09 -0.84 10.15
C TYR A 99 4.55 -0.34 10.14
N TYR A 100 5.26 -0.39 11.26
CA TYR A 100 6.63 0.13 11.33
C TYR A 100 7.56 -0.65 10.38
N TYR A 101 7.41 -1.97 10.36
CA TYR A 101 8.24 -2.82 9.52
C TYR A 101 7.84 -2.77 8.04
N THR A 102 6.56 -2.73 7.72
CA THR A 102 6.11 -2.56 6.33
C THR A 102 6.54 -1.20 5.77
N ALA A 103 6.43 -0.12 6.55
CA ALA A 103 6.90 1.20 6.16
C ALA A 103 8.40 1.21 5.83
N LYS A 104 9.25 0.61 6.70
CA LYS A 104 10.68 0.51 6.43
C LYS A 104 10.99 -0.34 5.20
N ALA A 105 10.25 -1.43 5.02
CA ALA A 105 10.44 -2.29 3.88
C ALA A 105 10.19 -1.55 2.56
N GLU A 106 9.08 -0.83 2.47
CA GLU A 106 8.74 0.01 1.31
C GLU A 106 9.80 1.08 1.03
N ILE A 107 10.31 1.74 2.08
CA ILE A 107 11.34 2.77 1.93
C ILE A 107 12.64 2.16 1.40
N TYR A 108 13.05 0.99 1.92
CA TYR A 108 14.23 0.29 1.42
C TYR A 108 14.04 -0.22 -0.01
N ALA A 109 12.84 -0.67 -0.39
CA ALA A 109 12.53 -1.04 -1.77
C ALA A 109 12.66 0.17 -2.72
N LEU A 110 12.17 1.35 -2.31
CA LEU A 110 12.32 2.59 -3.08
C LEU A 110 13.79 3.01 -3.25
N GLU A 111 14.64 2.69 -2.27
CA GLU A 111 16.08 2.92 -2.33
C GLU A 111 16.84 1.81 -3.10
N GLY A 112 16.16 0.78 -3.62
CA GLY A 112 16.79 -0.34 -4.30
C GLY A 112 17.41 -1.40 -3.37
N LYS A 113 17.27 -1.26 -2.04
CA LYS A 113 17.84 -2.18 -1.03
C LYS A 113 16.90 -3.36 -0.76
N MET A 114 16.78 -4.24 -1.76
CA MET A 114 15.79 -5.33 -1.75
C MET A 114 15.96 -6.32 -0.59
N GLU A 115 17.19 -6.68 -0.21
CA GLU A 115 17.42 -7.56 0.94
C GLU A 115 16.93 -6.95 2.25
N LYS A 116 17.24 -5.67 2.50
CA LYS A 116 16.73 -4.95 3.68
C LYS A 116 15.22 -4.81 3.65
N SER A 117 14.63 -4.62 2.47
CA SER A 117 13.18 -4.62 2.30
C SER A 117 12.59 -5.96 2.75
N LYS A 118 13.11 -7.07 2.21
CA LYS A 118 12.67 -8.42 2.55
C LYS A 118 12.80 -8.73 4.04
N GLU A 119 13.94 -8.40 4.66
CA GLU A 119 14.15 -8.56 6.11
C GLU A 119 13.07 -7.85 6.95
N ASN A 120 12.65 -6.64 6.54
CA ASN A 120 11.59 -5.93 7.25
C ASN A 120 10.21 -6.53 6.96
N TYR A 121 9.94 -7.03 5.76
CA TYR A 121 8.70 -7.77 5.50
C TYR A 121 8.61 -9.08 6.28
N ILE A 122 9.72 -9.79 6.49
CA ILE A 122 9.75 -10.97 7.37
C ILE A 122 9.33 -10.59 8.79
N LYS A 123 9.88 -9.50 9.34
CA LYS A 123 9.48 -9.01 10.68
C LYS A 123 8.02 -8.56 10.73
N ALA A 124 7.53 -7.92 9.67
CA ALA A 124 6.11 -7.54 9.57
C ALA A 124 5.20 -8.79 9.58
N TYR A 125 5.56 -9.82 8.80
CA TYR A 125 4.86 -11.09 8.74
C TYR A 125 4.84 -11.82 10.09
N GLU A 126 5.99 -11.88 10.79
CA GLU A 126 6.10 -12.49 12.13
C GLU A 126 5.20 -11.83 13.18
N LEU A 127 4.87 -10.55 12.99
CA LEU A 127 4.00 -9.76 13.86
C LEU A 127 2.54 -9.72 13.39
N SER A 128 2.24 -10.33 12.24
CA SER A 128 0.91 -10.27 11.63
C SER A 128 0.08 -11.47 12.09
N ASP A 129 -1.13 -11.22 12.54
CA ASP A 129 -2.08 -12.27 12.89
C ASP A 129 -2.75 -12.84 11.64
N VAL A 130 -2.99 -14.15 11.65
CA VAL A 130 -3.77 -14.80 10.58
C VAL A 130 -5.22 -14.35 10.68
N ILE A 131 -5.80 -14.03 9.53
CA ILE A 131 -7.15 -13.45 9.44
C ILE A 131 -8.18 -14.57 9.29
N GLU A 132 -9.17 -14.56 10.17
CA GLU A 132 -10.37 -15.41 10.05
C GLU A 132 -11.39 -14.69 9.16
N ILE A 133 -11.82 -15.34 8.07
CA ILE A 133 -12.70 -14.72 7.07
C ILE A 133 -14.16 -15.05 7.45
N LYS A 134 -14.90 -14.04 7.91
CA LYS A 134 -16.31 -14.18 8.34
C LYS A 134 -17.27 -13.53 7.35
N ASN A 135 -16.84 -12.48 6.68
CA ASN A 135 -17.64 -11.71 5.76
C ASN A 135 -16.75 -10.98 4.74
N GLU A 136 -17.37 -10.26 3.82
CA GLU A 136 -16.68 -9.55 2.72
C GLU A 136 -15.67 -8.49 3.19
N PHE A 137 -15.86 -7.90 4.38
CA PHE A 137 -14.94 -6.90 4.92
C PHE A 137 -13.58 -7.49 5.32
N ASP A 138 -13.50 -8.82 5.49
CA ASP A 138 -12.26 -9.52 5.83
C ASP A 138 -11.39 -9.82 4.59
N LEU A 139 -11.92 -9.66 3.37
CA LEU A 139 -11.21 -9.97 2.12
C LEU A 139 -10.06 -8.99 1.83
N ASN A 140 -10.24 -7.70 2.14
CA ASN A 140 -9.18 -6.72 1.97
C ASN A 140 -8.04 -6.94 2.99
N PRO A 141 -8.31 -7.07 4.29
CA PRO A 141 -7.31 -7.51 5.27
C PRO A 141 -6.58 -8.79 4.84
N LEU A 142 -7.30 -9.82 4.37
CA LEU A 142 -6.71 -11.06 3.87
C LEU A 142 -5.69 -10.82 2.77
N VAL A 143 -6.04 -10.01 1.77
CA VAL A 143 -5.13 -9.63 0.69
C VAL A 143 -3.92 -8.87 1.25
N GLY A 144 -4.12 -7.92 2.16
CA GLY A 144 -3.04 -7.19 2.81
C GLY A 144 -2.06 -8.11 3.54
N TYR A 145 -2.56 -9.13 4.26
CA TYR A 145 -1.74 -10.16 4.87
C TYR A 145 -0.98 -10.98 3.83
N ALA A 146 -1.66 -11.45 2.78
CA ALA A 146 -1.05 -12.24 1.71
C ALA A 146 0.01 -11.44 0.91
N MET A 147 -0.15 -10.12 0.78
CA MET A 147 0.87 -9.23 0.23
C MET A 147 2.12 -9.22 1.11
N ILE A 148 1.99 -9.05 2.43
CA ILE A 148 3.13 -9.10 3.36
C ILE A 148 3.82 -10.46 3.31
N GLU A 149 3.04 -11.55 3.28
CA GLU A 149 3.52 -12.93 3.15
C GLU A 149 4.31 -13.14 1.84
N THR A 150 3.82 -12.58 0.73
CA THR A 150 4.49 -12.59 -0.57
C THR A 150 5.81 -11.82 -0.52
N TYR A 151 5.81 -10.60 0.02
CA TYR A 151 7.01 -9.77 0.10
C TYR A 151 8.07 -10.31 1.05
N ALA A 152 7.67 -11.06 2.08
CA ALA A 152 8.57 -11.79 2.97
C ALA A 152 9.25 -12.99 2.27
N GLY A 153 8.81 -13.34 1.06
CA GLY A 153 9.36 -14.43 0.26
C GLY A 153 8.57 -15.74 0.36
N TYR A 154 7.38 -15.71 0.97
CA TYR A 154 6.52 -16.89 1.13
C TYR A 154 5.38 -16.89 0.10
N LYS A 155 5.67 -16.54 -1.16
CA LYS A 155 4.65 -16.35 -2.20
C LYS A 155 3.71 -17.55 -2.41
N GLU A 156 4.24 -18.78 -2.34
CA GLU A 156 3.41 -19.99 -2.50
C GLU A 156 2.36 -20.09 -1.38
N LYS A 157 2.72 -19.73 -0.14
CA LYS A 157 1.77 -19.68 0.98
C LYS A 157 0.70 -18.61 0.77
N ALA A 158 1.07 -17.46 0.21
CA ALA A 158 0.13 -16.40 -0.11
C ALA A 158 -0.87 -16.84 -1.19
N VAL A 159 -0.38 -17.51 -2.25
CA VAL A 159 -1.23 -18.10 -3.29
C VAL A 159 -2.18 -19.15 -2.71
N ASP A 160 -1.66 -20.09 -1.91
CA ASP A 160 -2.48 -21.12 -1.26
C ASP A 160 -3.53 -20.52 -0.33
N ARG A 161 -3.19 -19.47 0.41
CA ARG A 161 -4.13 -18.76 1.29
C ARG A 161 -5.30 -18.17 0.52
N ILE A 162 -5.04 -17.55 -0.63
CA ILE A 162 -6.12 -17.04 -1.46
C ILE A 162 -6.92 -18.18 -2.11
N ASN A 163 -6.26 -19.28 -2.53
CA ASN A 163 -6.95 -20.46 -3.04
C ASN A 163 -7.90 -21.08 -1.99
N GLU A 164 -7.52 -21.13 -0.71
CA GLU A 164 -8.42 -21.58 0.36
C GLU A 164 -9.59 -20.63 0.56
N ALA A 165 -9.36 -19.31 0.54
CA ALA A 165 -10.43 -18.32 0.65
C ALA A 165 -11.44 -18.42 -0.50
N LEU A 166 -10.98 -18.70 -1.73
CA LEU A 166 -11.82 -18.87 -2.92
C LEU A 166 -12.83 -20.04 -2.81
N LYS A 167 -12.65 -20.96 -1.86
CA LYS A 167 -13.57 -22.07 -1.60
C LYS A 167 -14.79 -21.68 -0.76
N ILE A 168 -14.82 -20.47 -0.21
CA ILE A 168 -15.90 -20.00 0.65
C ILE A 168 -17.20 -19.83 -0.15
N GLU A 169 -18.26 -20.52 0.28
CA GLU A 169 -19.51 -20.63 -0.48
C GLU A 169 -20.25 -19.31 -0.69
N TRP A 170 -20.18 -18.39 0.29
CA TRP A 170 -20.90 -17.12 0.22
C TRP A 170 -20.22 -16.06 -0.67
N LEU A 171 -19.04 -16.34 -1.23
CA LEU A 171 -18.36 -15.40 -2.10
C LEU A 171 -19.17 -15.16 -3.38
N SER A 172 -19.51 -13.90 -3.62
CA SER A 172 -20.01 -13.45 -4.91
C SER A 172 -18.92 -13.61 -5.99
N GLU A 173 -19.32 -13.62 -7.26
CA GLU A 173 -18.36 -13.62 -8.36
C GLU A 173 -17.43 -12.40 -8.32
N VAL A 174 -17.93 -11.24 -7.89
CA VAL A 174 -17.11 -10.03 -7.68
C VAL A 174 -16.03 -10.26 -6.62
N ASN A 175 -16.37 -10.94 -5.53
CA ASN A 175 -15.39 -11.26 -4.48
C ASN A 175 -14.34 -12.26 -4.98
N LYS A 176 -14.75 -13.25 -5.79
CA LYS A 176 -13.82 -14.20 -6.41
C LYS A 176 -12.88 -13.51 -7.39
N ASP A 177 -13.41 -12.69 -8.29
CA ASP A 177 -12.60 -11.93 -9.26
C ASP A 177 -11.59 -11.01 -8.54
N TYR A 178 -12.01 -10.36 -7.46
CA TYR A 178 -11.12 -9.57 -6.61
C TYR A 178 -9.97 -10.42 -6.04
N LEU A 179 -10.27 -11.58 -5.44
CA LEU A 179 -9.26 -12.48 -4.86
C LEU A 179 -8.35 -13.08 -5.93
N GLU A 180 -8.92 -13.57 -7.05
CA GLU A 180 -8.18 -14.14 -8.18
C GLU A 180 -7.18 -13.15 -8.75
N THR A 181 -7.57 -11.87 -8.85
CA THR A 181 -6.66 -10.80 -9.29
C THR A 181 -5.37 -10.80 -8.45
N PHE A 182 -5.48 -10.75 -7.13
CA PHE A 182 -4.30 -10.75 -6.25
C PHE A 182 -3.56 -12.08 -6.24
N ARG A 183 -4.27 -13.20 -6.26
CA ARG A 183 -3.67 -14.54 -6.33
C ARG A 183 -2.75 -14.68 -7.55
N ASN A 184 -3.22 -14.21 -8.70
CA ASN A 184 -2.46 -14.19 -9.95
C ASN A 184 -1.22 -13.30 -9.86
N GLU A 185 -1.33 -12.13 -9.22
CA GLU A 185 -0.17 -11.26 -8.98
C GLU A 185 0.88 -11.93 -8.08
N PHE A 186 0.46 -12.65 -7.05
CA PHE A 186 1.36 -13.34 -6.12
C PHE A 186 2.11 -14.50 -6.76
N GLU A 187 1.42 -15.30 -7.60
CA GLU A 187 2.03 -16.42 -8.33
C GLU A 187 3.20 -15.96 -9.21
N PHE A 188 3.00 -14.83 -9.91
CA PHE A 188 3.96 -14.26 -10.85
C PHE A 188 4.96 -13.28 -10.21
N TYR A 189 4.88 -13.04 -8.89
CA TYR A 189 5.80 -12.15 -8.20
C TYR A 189 7.27 -12.62 -8.30
N GLN A 190 8.15 -11.71 -8.72
CA GLN A 190 9.56 -11.94 -9.03
C GLN A 190 10.53 -11.40 -7.98
N ALA A 191 10.04 -11.04 -6.79
CA ALA A 191 10.86 -10.56 -5.67
C ALA A 191 11.52 -9.18 -5.89
N ASN A 192 10.99 -8.32 -6.77
CA ASN A 192 11.53 -6.98 -6.98
C ASN A 192 10.92 -5.89 -6.06
N GLY A 193 10.38 -6.30 -4.91
CA GLY A 193 9.76 -5.41 -3.93
C GLY A 193 8.40 -4.85 -4.38
N THR A 194 7.90 -3.86 -3.64
CA THR A 194 6.56 -3.28 -3.86
C THR A 194 6.39 -2.59 -5.20
N LEU A 195 7.48 -2.16 -5.82
CA LEU A 195 7.48 -1.51 -7.13
C LEU A 195 6.98 -2.43 -8.25
N GLU A 196 7.05 -3.74 -8.07
CA GLU A 196 6.53 -4.69 -9.06
C GLU A 196 5.01 -4.61 -9.22
N PHE A 197 4.28 -4.28 -8.16
CA PHE A 197 2.83 -4.05 -8.21
C PHE A 197 2.48 -2.64 -8.74
N GLN A 198 3.44 -1.73 -8.78
CA GLN A 198 3.25 -0.34 -9.24
C GLN A 198 3.73 -0.11 -10.68
N ARG A 199 4.57 -1.00 -11.21
CA ARG A 199 5.10 -0.90 -12.58
C ARG A 199 3.97 -1.06 -13.60
N LYS A 200 3.82 -0.07 -14.48
CA LYS A 200 2.82 -0.04 -15.57
C LYS A 200 3.42 -0.41 -16.93
N THR A 201 4.53 -1.13 -16.96
CA THR A 201 5.06 -1.63 -18.24
C THR A 201 4.11 -2.71 -18.74
N GLU A 202 3.57 -2.49 -19.94
CA GLU A 202 2.60 -3.40 -20.55
C GLU A 202 3.17 -4.00 -21.82
N MET A 203 2.85 -5.27 -22.04
CA MET A 203 2.96 -5.93 -23.32
C MET A 203 1.59 -5.89 -24.00
N ILE A 204 1.59 -5.84 -25.33
CA ILE A 204 0.38 -5.84 -26.12
C ILE A 204 0.32 -7.14 -26.93
N ILE A 205 -0.80 -7.84 -26.84
CA ILE A 205 -1.09 -9.07 -27.57
C ILE A 205 -2.19 -8.75 -28.59
N CYS A 206 -1.91 -9.03 -29.85
CA CYS A 206 -2.83 -8.75 -30.95
C CYS A 206 -3.67 -9.99 -31.26
N THR A 207 -4.99 -9.86 -31.35
CA THR A 207 -5.90 -10.98 -31.60
C THR A 207 -7.06 -10.60 -32.53
N LYS A 208 -7.61 -11.59 -33.23
CA LYS A 208 -8.88 -11.45 -33.97
C LYS A 208 -10.11 -11.65 -33.08
N ASN A 209 -9.94 -12.23 -31.91
CA ASN A 209 -11.00 -12.53 -30.95
C ASN A 209 -10.50 -12.19 -29.55
N ILE A 210 -10.98 -11.06 -29.01
CA ILE A 210 -10.61 -10.56 -27.67
C ILE A 210 -11.14 -11.52 -26.61
N ASP A 211 -12.44 -11.79 -26.60
CA ASP A 211 -13.10 -12.64 -25.58
C ASP A 211 -12.41 -14.01 -25.42
N SER A 212 -12.06 -14.66 -26.54
CA SER A 212 -11.37 -15.95 -26.49
C SER A 212 -9.96 -15.85 -25.92
N LEU A 213 -9.25 -14.75 -26.19
CA LEU A 213 -7.92 -14.51 -25.61
C LEU A 213 -8.04 -14.17 -24.13
N GLU A 214 -9.00 -13.33 -23.73
CA GLU A 214 -9.22 -12.97 -22.33
C GLU A 214 -9.55 -14.21 -21.49
N GLN A 215 -10.44 -15.08 -21.98
CA GLN A 215 -10.76 -16.33 -21.31
C GLN A 215 -9.55 -17.28 -21.22
N PHE A 216 -8.72 -17.33 -22.27
CA PHE A 216 -7.50 -18.12 -22.28
C PHE A 216 -6.49 -17.61 -21.23
N LEU A 217 -6.24 -16.30 -21.19
CA LEU A 217 -5.34 -15.68 -20.21
C LEU A 217 -5.84 -15.86 -18.77
N LYS A 218 -7.15 -15.69 -18.52
CA LYS A 218 -7.75 -15.94 -17.20
C LYS A 218 -7.51 -17.38 -16.73
N LYS A 219 -7.68 -18.37 -17.62
CA LYS A 219 -7.40 -19.80 -17.32
C LYS A 219 -5.92 -20.06 -16.95
N HIS A 220 -5.02 -19.19 -17.41
CA HIS A 220 -3.59 -19.26 -17.14
C HIS A 220 -3.13 -18.27 -16.06
N HIS A 221 -4.06 -17.73 -15.26
CA HIS A 221 -3.77 -16.84 -14.14
C HIS A 221 -3.06 -15.54 -14.56
N ILE A 222 -3.34 -15.05 -15.77
CA ILE A 222 -2.73 -13.83 -16.30
C ILE A 222 -3.76 -12.72 -16.26
N ASN A 223 -3.47 -11.69 -15.46
CA ASN A 223 -4.32 -10.51 -15.37
C ASN A 223 -4.17 -9.62 -16.61
N ILE A 224 -5.30 -9.06 -17.04
CA ILE A 224 -5.39 -8.14 -18.17
C ILE A 224 -5.56 -6.74 -17.62
N SER A 225 -4.78 -5.79 -18.12
CA SER A 225 -4.85 -4.38 -17.71
C SER A 225 -5.78 -3.55 -18.59
N GLY A 226 -6.14 -4.06 -19.76
CA GLY A 226 -7.17 -3.48 -20.63
C GLY A 226 -7.22 -4.15 -22.00
N SER A 227 -8.28 -3.88 -22.75
CA SER A 227 -8.42 -4.33 -24.13
C SER A 227 -9.00 -3.21 -25.01
N SER A 228 -8.69 -3.25 -26.31
CA SER A 228 -9.18 -2.30 -27.31
C SER A 228 -9.70 -3.04 -28.54
N THR A 229 -10.91 -2.69 -28.97
CA THR A 229 -11.52 -3.29 -30.16
C THR A 229 -10.94 -2.67 -31.44
N PRO A 230 -10.76 -3.46 -32.51
CA PRO A 230 -10.16 -2.97 -33.74
C PRO A 230 -11.04 -1.91 -34.43
N ILE A 231 -10.45 -0.76 -34.77
CA ILE A 231 -11.15 0.31 -35.52
C ILE A 231 -10.73 0.26 -37.00
N GLY A 232 -11.61 -0.29 -37.84
CA GLY A 232 -11.47 -0.38 -39.29
C GLY A 232 -11.22 -1.80 -39.81
N ASN A 233 -11.48 -2.02 -41.10
CA ASN A 233 -11.32 -3.34 -41.73
C ASN A 233 -9.85 -3.80 -41.67
N ASN A 234 -9.64 -5.08 -41.35
CA ASN A 234 -8.34 -5.77 -41.25
C ASN A 234 -7.45 -5.39 -40.04
N LYS A 235 -7.98 -4.75 -39.00
CA LYS A 235 -7.22 -4.52 -37.75
C LYS A 235 -7.44 -5.63 -36.72
N LEU A 236 -6.40 -5.92 -35.95
CA LEU A 236 -6.45 -6.81 -34.78
C LEU A 236 -6.89 -6.01 -33.55
N GLY A 237 -7.64 -6.65 -32.66
CA GLY A 237 -7.87 -6.12 -31.32
C GLY A 237 -6.61 -6.28 -30.47
N GLU A 238 -6.47 -5.43 -29.47
CA GLU A 238 -5.33 -5.41 -28.57
C GLU A 238 -5.77 -5.83 -27.16
N VAL A 239 -4.99 -6.71 -26.54
CA VAL A 239 -5.10 -7.04 -25.12
C VAL A 239 -3.80 -6.65 -24.44
N ARG A 240 -3.89 -5.87 -23.37
CA ARG A 240 -2.75 -5.38 -22.61
C ARG A 240 -2.55 -6.21 -21.36
N VAL A 241 -1.30 -6.61 -21.13
CA VAL A 241 -0.90 -7.45 -20.00
C VAL A 241 0.33 -6.84 -19.37
N ASN A 242 0.42 -6.84 -18.04
CA ASN A 242 1.60 -6.33 -17.36
C ASN A 242 2.84 -7.19 -17.69
N ASP A 243 3.99 -6.54 -17.86
CA ASP A 243 5.27 -7.18 -18.18
C ASP A 243 5.70 -8.27 -17.19
N LYS A 244 5.24 -8.23 -15.93
CA LYS A 244 5.50 -9.30 -14.94
C LYS A 244 5.05 -10.69 -15.40
N TYR A 245 4.02 -10.75 -16.25
CA TYR A 245 3.48 -11.99 -16.81
C TYR A 245 4.27 -12.49 -18.03
N ARG A 246 5.32 -11.79 -18.48
CA ARG A 246 6.12 -12.13 -19.67
C ARG A 246 6.54 -13.59 -19.71
N ASN A 247 7.11 -14.11 -18.62
CA ASN A 247 7.52 -15.51 -18.55
C ASN A 247 6.33 -16.49 -18.73
N GLY A 248 5.13 -16.11 -18.29
CA GLY A 248 3.91 -16.87 -18.52
C GLY A 248 3.48 -16.83 -19.98
N ILE A 249 3.41 -15.63 -20.57
CA ILE A 249 3.06 -15.38 -21.97
C ILE A 249 4.00 -16.15 -22.92
N GLU A 250 5.31 -16.08 -22.69
CA GLU A 250 6.32 -16.77 -23.49
C GLU A 250 6.17 -18.30 -23.43
N LYS A 251 5.88 -18.86 -22.24
CA LYS A 251 5.63 -20.30 -22.07
C LYS A 251 4.36 -20.78 -22.78
N LEU A 252 3.39 -19.90 -22.96
CA LEU A 252 2.15 -20.19 -23.69
C LEU A 252 2.32 -20.06 -25.21
N GLY A 253 3.49 -19.62 -25.69
CA GLY A 253 3.76 -19.41 -27.12
C GLY A 253 2.93 -18.27 -27.72
N ILE A 254 2.42 -17.36 -26.89
CA ILE A 254 1.65 -16.21 -27.37
C ILE A 254 2.63 -15.20 -27.98
N THR A 255 2.35 -14.78 -29.21
CA THR A 255 3.13 -13.75 -29.89
C THR A 255 2.61 -12.36 -29.53
N LEU A 256 3.52 -11.45 -29.21
CA LEU A 256 3.19 -10.03 -28.97
C LEU A 256 2.88 -9.33 -30.31
N CYS A 257 2.20 -8.19 -30.25
CA CYS A 257 2.15 -7.29 -31.41
C CYS A 257 3.58 -6.90 -31.83
N GLU A 258 3.81 -6.78 -33.14
CA GLU A 258 5.05 -6.20 -33.71
C GLU A 258 5.17 -4.69 -33.43
#